data_AF-G0NS20-F1
#
_entry.id   AF-G0NS20-F1
#
_cell.length_a   1.000
_cell.length_b   1.000
_cell.length_c   1.000
_cell.angle_alpha   90.00
_cell.angle_beta   90.00
_cell.angle_gamma   90.00
#
_symmetry.space_group_name_H-M   'P 1'
#
loop_
_entity.id
_entity.type
_entity.pdbx_description
1 polymer ?
#
loop_
_entity_poly.entity_id
_entity_poly.type
_entity_poly.pdbx_seq_one_letter_code
_entity_poly.pdbx_strand_id
1 'polypeptide(L)'
;MGSYSFDVLEISEVPWITGNHLRKCFDNCKFIELSNTKLSAQELNDFLKYWIEGSGVQKFLLFANEPFLQMADILVGITSVSHPYVHDKAFVEIANPGYVIKNTEGLEAVIHLTDGAFYLTTDFEIVDENFIFEEISVDDEEEDSDGED
;
A
#
# COMPACT_ATOMS: atom_id res chain seq x y z
N MET A 1 1.17 16.86 -23.22
CA MET A 1 1.79 16.99 -21.88
C MET A 1 2.69 15.79 -21.71
N GLY A 2 3.96 15.99 -21.35
CA GLY A 2 4.89 14.88 -21.12
C GLY A 2 4.42 14.05 -19.93
N SER A 3 4.31 12.73 -20.12
CA SER A 3 4.11 11.79 -19.03
C SER A 3 5.46 11.66 -18.32
N TYR A 4 5.52 12.09 -17.06
CA TYR A 4 6.64 11.74 -16.19
C TYR A 4 6.30 10.40 -15.55
N SER A 5 7.09 9.37 -15.83
CA SER A 5 7.05 8.12 -15.10
C SER A 5 7.96 8.25 -13.88
N PHE A 6 7.39 8.14 -12.69
CA PHE A 6 8.16 8.03 -11.45
C PHE A 6 7.92 6.62 -10.91
N ASP A 7 8.99 5.88 -10.60
CA ASP A 7 8.82 4.57 -9.98
C ASP A 7 8.22 4.71 -8.57
N VAL A 8 8.55 5.80 -7.86
CA VAL A 8 8.07 6.11 -6.52
C VAL A 8 7.65 7.58 -6.43
N LEU A 9 6.48 7.83 -5.85
CA LEU A 9 5.96 9.14 -5.50
C LEU A 9 5.62 9.16 -4.00
N GLU A 10 6.40 9.91 -3.24
CA GLU A 10 6.19 10.11 -1.80
C GLU A 10 5.83 11.57 -1.55
N ILE A 11 4.70 11.83 -0.89
CA ILE A 11 4.29 13.19 -0.53
C ILE A 11 3.68 13.24 0.87
N SER A 12 4.26 14.08 1.71
CA SER A 12 3.81 14.31 3.08
C SER A 12 3.05 15.63 3.22
N GLU A 13 2.18 15.72 4.23
CA GLU A 13 1.40 16.93 4.54
C GLU A 13 0.48 17.37 3.38
N VAL A 14 -0.32 16.44 2.85
CA VAL A 14 -1.15 16.66 1.65
C VAL A 14 -2.66 16.61 1.89
N PRO A 15 -3.22 17.51 2.72
CA PRO A 15 -4.67 17.56 2.95
C PRO A 15 -5.46 18.04 1.73
N TRP A 16 -4.76 18.50 0.67
CA TRP A 16 -5.34 18.98 -0.59
C TRP A 16 -5.47 17.88 -1.66
N ILE A 17 -4.86 16.71 -1.46
CA ILE A 17 -5.03 15.57 -2.37
C ILE A 17 -6.46 15.04 -2.26
N THR A 18 -6.98 14.59 -3.39
CA THR A 18 -8.34 14.05 -3.55
C THR A 18 -8.27 12.80 -4.40
N GLY A 19 -9.33 11.99 -4.41
CA GLY A 19 -9.40 10.80 -5.26
C GLY A 19 -9.21 11.11 -6.76
N ASN A 20 -9.55 12.32 -7.21
CA ASN A 20 -9.31 12.74 -8.58
C ASN A 20 -7.80 12.92 -8.90
N HIS A 21 -6.99 13.34 -7.93
CA HIS A 21 -5.53 13.39 -8.11
C HIS A 21 -4.95 11.99 -8.24
N LEU A 22 -5.40 11.03 -7.41
CA LEU A 22 -4.98 9.63 -7.50
C LEU A 22 -5.18 9.07 -8.92
N ARG A 23 -6.38 9.27 -9.49
CA ARG A 23 -6.74 8.71 -10.80
C ARG A 23 -6.09 9.43 -11.99
N LYS A 24 -5.86 10.74 -11.91
CA LYS A 24 -5.43 11.54 -13.08
C LYS A 24 -3.97 11.90 -13.09
N CYS A 25 -3.35 12.03 -11.92
CA CYS A 25 -2.00 12.54 -11.79
C CYS A 25 -0.99 11.42 -11.53
N PHE A 26 -1.41 10.32 -10.87
CA PHE A 26 -0.50 9.29 -10.37
C PHE A 26 -0.59 7.96 -11.12
N ASP A 27 -1.29 7.93 -12.26
CA ASP A 27 -1.49 6.72 -13.05
C ASP A 27 -0.20 6.08 -13.59
N ASN A 28 0.87 6.87 -13.72
CA ASN A 28 2.18 6.39 -14.17
C ASN A 28 3.14 6.07 -13.01
N CYS A 29 2.66 6.08 -11.76
CA CYS A 29 3.47 5.76 -10.59
C CYS A 29 3.30 4.29 -10.21
N LYS A 30 4.40 3.56 -10.01
CA LYS A 30 4.31 2.18 -9.50
C LYS A 30 4.10 2.15 -8.00
N PHE A 31 4.72 3.07 -7.28
CA PHE A 31 4.56 3.22 -5.84
C PHE A 31 4.10 4.64 -5.51
N ILE A 32 3.01 4.74 -4.77
CA ILE A 32 2.49 5.99 -4.22
C ILE A 32 2.49 5.87 -2.70
N GLU A 33 3.08 6.85 -2.02
CA GLU A 33 3.03 6.98 -0.57
C GLU A 33 2.55 8.37 -0.21
N LEU A 34 1.47 8.45 0.56
CA LEU A 34 0.88 9.71 0.99
C LEU A 34 0.69 9.73 2.51
N SER A 35 1.04 10.85 3.13
CA SER A 35 0.81 11.06 4.56
C SER A 35 0.04 12.34 4.87
N ASN A 36 -0.70 12.34 5.98
CA ASN A 36 -1.55 13.44 6.43
C ASN A 36 -2.57 13.90 5.36
N THR A 37 -3.26 12.93 4.78
CA THR A 37 -4.33 13.20 3.80
C THR A 37 -5.70 13.23 4.47
N LYS A 38 -6.71 13.70 3.72
CA LYS A 38 -8.13 13.63 4.11
C LYS A 38 -8.96 12.76 3.17
N LEU A 39 -8.32 11.78 2.52
CA LEU A 39 -8.99 10.89 1.60
C LEU A 39 -10.06 10.08 2.34
N SER A 40 -11.28 10.17 1.84
CA SER A 40 -12.41 9.42 2.38
C SER A 40 -12.41 7.96 1.91
N ALA A 41 -13.13 7.09 2.63
CA ALA A 41 -13.36 5.71 2.19
C ALA A 41 -13.97 5.64 0.77
N GLN A 42 -14.83 6.60 0.40
CA GLN A 42 -15.39 6.69 -0.95
C GLN A 42 -14.32 7.02 -2.00
N GLU A 43 -13.39 7.93 -1.70
CA GLU A 43 -12.31 8.26 -2.63
C GLU A 43 -11.34 7.10 -2.82
N LEU A 44 -11.07 6.34 -1.76
CA LEU A 44 -10.31 5.09 -1.83
C LEU A 44 -11.04 4.03 -2.64
N ASN A 45 -12.36 3.85 -2.41
CA ASN A 45 -13.19 2.95 -3.21
C ASN A 45 -13.15 3.31 -4.70
N ASP A 46 -13.27 4.59 -5.04
CA ASP A 46 -13.18 5.05 -6.42
C ASP A 46 -11.79 4.82 -7.02
N PHE A 47 -10.74 4.99 -6.22
CA PHE A 47 -9.37 4.66 -6.63
C PHE A 47 -9.20 3.15 -6.88
N LEU A 48 -9.73 2.29 -6.01
CA LEU A 48 -9.66 0.84 -6.21
C LEU A 48 -10.42 0.37 -7.44
N LYS A 49 -11.60 0.95 -7.72
CA LYS A 49 -12.34 0.68 -8.97
C LYS A 49 -11.53 1.08 -10.20
N TYR A 50 -10.87 2.23 -10.13
CA TYR A 50 -9.94 2.66 -11.17
C TYR A 50 -8.75 1.70 -11.32
N TRP A 51 -8.18 1.23 -10.21
CA TRP A 51 -7.11 0.24 -10.23
C TRP A 51 -7.54 -1.06 -10.90
N ILE A 52 -8.74 -1.54 -10.59
CA ILE A 52 -9.36 -2.73 -11.20
C ILE A 52 -9.50 -2.57 -12.73
N GLU A 53 -9.75 -1.36 -13.23
CA GLU A 53 -9.86 -1.09 -14.66
C GLU A 53 -8.53 -1.21 -15.43
N GLY A 54 -7.39 -1.18 -14.74
CA GLY A 54 -6.06 -1.39 -15.35
C GLY A 54 -5.00 -0.34 -15.00
N SER A 55 -4.98 0.15 -13.75
CA SER A 55 -3.90 1.06 -13.33
C SER A 55 -2.57 0.33 -13.17
N GLY A 56 -1.45 1.02 -13.47
CA GLY A 56 -0.09 0.50 -13.32
C GLY A 56 0.47 0.57 -11.90
N VAL A 57 -0.30 1.05 -10.92
CA VAL A 57 0.12 1.13 -9.51
C VAL A 57 0.30 -0.27 -8.94
N GLN A 58 1.47 -0.53 -8.38
CA GLN A 58 1.83 -1.81 -7.75
C GLN A 58 1.82 -1.73 -6.23
N LYS A 59 2.04 -0.54 -5.67
CA LYS A 59 2.10 -0.25 -4.24
C LYS A 59 1.39 1.07 -3.96
N PHE A 60 0.53 1.11 -2.97
CA PHE A 60 -0.07 2.34 -2.47
C PHE A 60 -0.15 2.30 -0.95
N LEU A 61 0.52 3.24 -0.31
CA LEU A 61 0.53 3.46 1.13
C LEU A 61 -0.12 4.80 1.45
N LEU A 62 -1.06 4.77 2.39
CA LEU A 62 -1.74 5.96 2.87
C LEU A 62 -1.74 6.00 4.40
N PHE A 63 -1.02 6.96 4.98
CA PHE A 63 -1.15 7.30 6.41
C PHE A 63 -2.29 8.31 6.60
N ALA A 64 -3.41 7.86 7.19
CA ALA A 64 -4.60 8.67 7.39
C ALA A 64 -4.66 9.26 8.81
N ASN A 65 -4.94 10.56 8.92
CA ASN A 65 -4.97 11.31 10.18
C ASN A 65 -6.39 11.57 10.71
N GLU A 66 -7.37 10.67 10.46
CA GLU A 66 -8.81 10.75 10.79
C GLU A 66 -9.75 11.10 9.61
N PRO A 67 -11.01 10.62 9.60
CA PRO A 67 -11.59 9.60 10.50
C PRO A 67 -11.13 8.19 10.13
N PHE A 68 -11.23 7.27 11.10
CA PHE A 68 -10.91 5.84 10.92
C PHE A 68 -11.52 5.27 9.65
N LEU A 69 -10.66 4.88 8.72
CA LEU A 69 -11.06 4.13 7.53
C LEU A 69 -11.60 2.77 7.95
N GLN A 70 -12.74 2.39 7.38
CA GLN A 70 -13.32 1.07 7.58
C GLN A 70 -13.23 0.29 6.28
N MET A 71 -12.68 -0.93 6.34
CA MET A 71 -12.53 -1.75 5.15
C MET A 71 -13.88 -2.05 4.48
N ALA A 72 -14.94 -2.22 5.28
CA ALA A 72 -16.29 -2.45 4.77
C ALA A 72 -16.79 -1.29 3.88
N ASP A 73 -16.46 -0.04 4.23
CA ASP A 73 -16.83 1.14 3.46
C ASP A 73 -15.96 1.30 2.21
N ILE A 74 -14.66 0.97 2.30
CA ILE A 74 -13.72 1.02 1.18
C ILE A 74 -14.05 -0.02 0.11
N LEU A 75 -14.50 -1.22 0.50
CA LEU A 75 -14.74 -2.34 -0.44
C LEU A 75 -16.17 -2.40 -0.98
N VAL A 76 -17.01 -1.38 -0.74
CA VAL A 76 -18.39 -1.37 -1.25
C VAL A 76 -18.43 -1.56 -2.76
N GLY A 77 -19.08 -2.65 -3.18
CA GLY A 77 -19.24 -2.99 -4.60
C GLY A 77 -17.97 -3.54 -5.28
N ILE A 78 -16.92 -3.86 -4.51
CA ILE A 78 -15.70 -4.52 -4.99
C ILE A 78 -15.75 -6.00 -4.59
N THR A 79 -15.56 -6.89 -5.56
CA THR A 79 -15.39 -8.31 -5.26
C THR A 79 -14.02 -8.53 -4.66
N SER A 80 -13.98 -9.11 -3.46
CA SER A 80 -12.75 -9.41 -2.73
C SER A 80 -12.84 -10.76 -2.04
N VAL A 81 -11.68 -11.38 -1.79
CA VAL A 81 -11.55 -12.59 -0.98
C VAL A 81 -10.76 -12.23 0.27
N SER A 82 -11.35 -12.49 1.45
CA SER A 82 -10.67 -12.24 2.73
C SER A 82 -9.80 -13.43 3.11
N HIS A 83 -8.56 -13.13 3.49
CA HIS A 83 -7.59 -14.08 4.02
C HIS A 83 -7.19 -13.66 5.44
N PRO A 84 -7.21 -14.59 6.42
CA PRO A 84 -6.84 -14.26 7.81
C PRO A 84 -5.39 -13.77 7.95
N TYR A 85 -4.47 -14.30 7.16
CA TYR A 85 -3.06 -13.89 7.20
C TYR A 85 -2.52 -13.72 5.78
N VAL A 86 -2.02 -12.52 5.51
CA VAL A 86 -1.32 -12.22 4.26
C VAL A 86 0.00 -11.54 4.61
N HIS A 87 1.10 -12.08 4.11
CA HIS A 87 2.39 -11.43 4.19
C HIS A 87 2.50 -10.40 3.06
N ASP A 88 2.48 -9.13 3.46
CA ASP A 88 2.77 -8.00 2.62
C ASP A 88 4.30 -7.88 2.49
N LYS A 89 4.84 -8.39 1.37
CA LYS A 89 6.29 -8.38 1.12
C LYS A 89 6.81 -6.98 0.82
N ALA A 90 5.93 -6.09 0.38
CA ALA A 90 6.30 -4.73 0.04
C ALA A 90 6.59 -3.89 1.28
N PHE A 91 5.86 -4.14 2.37
CA PHE A 91 5.98 -3.40 3.62
C PHE A 91 6.52 -4.25 4.77
N VAL A 92 6.79 -5.54 4.53
CA VAL A 92 7.34 -6.48 5.52
C VAL A 92 6.41 -6.59 6.74
N GLU A 93 5.11 -6.74 6.47
CA GLU A 93 4.05 -6.79 7.47
C GLU A 93 3.15 -8.01 7.29
N ILE A 94 2.50 -8.46 8.37
CA ILE A 94 1.45 -9.47 8.33
C ILE A 94 0.10 -8.79 8.48
N ALA A 95 -0.65 -8.73 7.39
CA ALA A 95 -2.02 -8.25 7.37
C ALA A 95 -2.97 -9.31 7.95
N ASN A 96 -3.79 -8.90 8.92
CA ASN A 96 -4.82 -9.74 9.52
C ASN A 96 -6.12 -8.94 9.83
N PRO A 97 -7.15 -9.02 8.97
CA PRO A 97 -7.21 -9.75 7.70
C PRO A 97 -6.65 -8.93 6.51
N GLY A 98 -6.20 -9.64 5.48
CA GLY A 98 -5.94 -9.10 4.14
C GLY A 98 -7.10 -9.40 3.19
N TYR A 99 -7.33 -8.51 2.20
CA TYR A 99 -8.39 -8.65 1.20
C TYR A 99 -7.80 -8.67 -0.20
N VAL A 100 -7.85 -9.82 -0.87
CA VAL A 100 -7.35 -9.96 -2.23
C VAL A 100 -8.41 -9.49 -3.21
N ILE A 101 -8.04 -8.55 -4.08
CA ILE A 101 -8.81 -8.09 -5.22
C ILE A 101 -8.08 -8.43 -6.52
N LYS A 102 -8.81 -8.43 -7.63
CA LYS A 102 -8.29 -8.77 -8.95
C LYS A 102 -8.70 -7.73 -9.98
N ASN A 103 -7.73 -7.25 -10.76
CA ASN A 103 -8.03 -6.34 -11.86
C ASN A 103 -8.58 -7.10 -13.09
N THR A 104 -8.99 -6.36 -14.12
CA THR A 104 -9.54 -6.92 -15.37
C THR A 104 -8.53 -7.75 -16.18
N GLU A 105 -7.24 -7.54 -15.95
CA GLU A 105 -6.14 -8.28 -16.58
C GLU A 105 -5.75 -9.56 -15.80
N GLY A 106 -6.33 -9.77 -14.63
CA GLY A 106 -6.06 -10.92 -13.78
C GLY A 106 -4.88 -10.75 -12.82
N LEU A 107 -4.32 -9.55 -12.70
CA LEU A 107 -3.36 -9.19 -11.65
C LEU A 107 -4.09 -9.11 -10.30
N GLU A 108 -3.48 -9.70 -9.28
CA GLU A 108 -4.01 -9.69 -7.92
C GLU A 108 -3.26 -8.68 -7.07
N ALA A 109 -3.98 -8.06 -6.13
CA ALA A 109 -3.42 -7.22 -5.10
C ALA A 109 -4.10 -7.52 -3.76
N VAL A 110 -3.34 -7.45 -2.68
CA VAL A 110 -3.91 -7.44 -1.32
C VAL A 110 -4.13 -6.00 -0.88
N ILE A 111 -5.26 -5.79 -0.21
CA ILE A 111 -5.60 -4.57 0.49
C ILE A 111 -5.72 -4.89 1.97
N HIS A 112 -5.15 -4.05 2.83
CA HIS A 112 -5.31 -4.19 4.27
C HIS A 112 -5.21 -2.84 4.98
N LEU A 113 -5.60 -2.85 6.26
CA LEU A 113 -5.49 -1.72 7.17
C LEU A 113 -4.68 -2.18 8.39
N THR A 114 -3.55 -1.55 8.67
CA THR A 114 -2.76 -1.71 9.90
C THR A 114 -2.50 -0.33 10.50
N ASP A 115 -2.67 -0.18 11.82
CA ASP A 115 -2.31 1.02 12.60
C ASP A 115 -2.60 2.39 11.95
N GLY A 116 -3.80 2.56 11.38
CA GLY A 116 -4.24 3.83 10.79
C GLY A 116 -3.73 4.10 9.37
N ALA A 117 -3.07 3.12 8.76
CA ALA A 117 -2.63 3.16 7.38
C ALA A 117 -3.47 2.22 6.49
N PHE A 118 -3.61 2.62 5.23
CA PHE A 118 -4.20 1.82 4.16
C PHE A 118 -3.11 1.38 3.20
N TYR A 119 -3.18 0.10 2.83
CA TYR A 119 -2.20 -0.55 1.97
C TYR A 119 -2.89 -1.18 0.77
N LEU A 120 -2.26 -1.05 -0.38
CA LEU A 120 -2.46 -1.91 -1.54
C LEU A 120 -1.08 -2.37 -2.03
N THR A 121 -0.89 -3.66 -2.22
CA THR A 121 0.31 -4.20 -2.87
C THR A 121 -0.02 -5.37 -3.79
N THR A 122 0.72 -5.47 -4.88
CA THR A 122 0.74 -6.63 -5.78
C THR A 122 1.79 -7.68 -5.40
N ASP A 123 2.66 -7.35 -4.44
CA ASP A 123 3.72 -8.22 -3.94
C ASP A 123 3.34 -8.74 -2.56
N PHE A 124 2.70 -9.92 -2.55
CA PHE A 124 2.20 -10.55 -1.33
C PHE A 124 2.18 -12.07 -1.43
N GLU A 125 1.98 -12.74 -0.31
CA GLU A 125 1.64 -14.16 -0.26
C GLU A 125 0.64 -14.46 0.86
N ILE A 126 -0.27 -15.40 0.61
CA ILE A 126 -1.19 -15.90 1.63
C ILE A 126 -0.40 -16.88 2.52
N VAL A 127 -0.41 -16.62 3.82
CA VAL A 127 0.35 -17.40 4.81
C VAL A 127 -0.59 -17.99 5.87
N ASP A 128 -0.03 -18.78 6.79
CA ASP A 128 -0.75 -19.26 7.97
C ASP A 128 -0.28 -18.54 9.25
N GLU A 129 -0.95 -18.82 10.36
CA GLU A 129 -0.72 -18.20 11.67
C GLU A 129 0.68 -18.43 12.25
N ASN A 130 1.42 -19.43 11.77
CA ASN A 130 2.77 -19.79 12.23
C ASN A 130 3.86 -19.20 11.34
N PHE A 131 3.51 -18.35 10.37
CA PHE A 131 4.49 -17.70 9.52
C PHE A 131 5.37 -16.76 10.33
N ILE A 132 6.67 -17.00 10.26
CA ILE A 132 7.72 -16.17 10.84
C ILE A 132 8.52 -15.66 9.65
N PHE A 133 8.58 -14.34 9.47
CA PHE A 133 9.59 -13.76 8.59
C PHE A 133 10.80 -13.38 9.44
N GLU A 134 11.99 -13.68 8.93
CA GLU A 134 13.25 -13.29 9.58
C GLU A 134 13.48 -11.81 9.24
N GLU A 135 13.34 -10.92 10.23
CA GLU A 135 13.93 -9.57 10.13
C GLU A 135 15.43 -9.75 9.92
N ILE A 136 15.95 -9.33 8.78
CA ILE A 136 17.40 -9.24 8.58
C ILE A 136 17.87 -8.11 9.48
N SER A 137 18.39 -8.46 10.66
CA SER A 137 19.17 -7.53 11.47
C SER A 137 20.41 -7.15 10.66
N VAL A 138 20.50 -5.89 10.25
CA VAL A 138 21.78 -5.34 9.79
C VAL A 138 22.62 -5.24 11.05
N ASP A 139 23.52 -6.19 11.24
CA ASP A 139 24.57 -6.08 12.25
C ASP A 139 25.43 -4.88 11.83
N ASP A 140 25.22 -3.73 12.48
CA ASP A 140 26.18 -2.64 12.51
C ASP A 140 27.41 -3.16 13.26
N GLU A 141 28.26 -3.93 12.56
CA GLU A 141 29.65 -4.11 12.95
C GLU A 141 30.33 -2.73 12.79
N GLU A 142 30.25 -1.90 13.84
CA GLU A 142 31.23 -0.83 14.02
C GLU A 142 32.60 -1.51 14.13
N GLU A 143 33.36 -1.49 13.03
CA GLU A 143 34.78 -1.78 13.04
C GLU A 143 35.44 -0.79 13.99
N ASP A 144 35.80 -1.28 15.19
CA ASP A 144 36.78 -0.66 16.10
C ASP A 144 38.13 -0.56 15.36
N SER A 145 38.28 0.47 14.53
CA SER A 145 39.57 1.02 14.16
C SER A 145 39.95 2.04 15.22
N ASP A 146 40.91 1.69 16.06
CA ASP A 146 42.17 2.45 16.11
C ASP A 146 43.10 1.80 17.15
N GLY A 147 43.90 0.85 16.65
CA GLY A 147 45.18 0.50 17.23
C GLY A 147 46.31 1.15 16.43
N GLU A 148 47.30 1.64 17.18
CA GLU A 148 48.67 2.05 16.78
C GLU A 148 48.78 3.48 16.17
N ASP A 149 49.55 4.44 16.70
CA ASP A 149 50.84 4.42 17.42
C ASP A 149 50.93 5.44 18.60
#